data_AF-A0A3A9BRA3-F1
#
_entry.id   AF-A0A3A9BRA3-F1
#
_cell.length_a   1.000
_cell.length_b   1.000
_cell.length_c   1.000
_cell.angle_alpha   90.00
_cell.angle_beta   90.00
_cell.angle_gamma   90.00
#
_symmetry.space_group_name_H-M   'P 1'
#
loop_
_entity.id
_entity.type
_entity.pdbx_description
1 polymer ?
#
loop_
_entity_poly.entity_id
_entity_poly.type
_entity_poly.pdbx_seq_one_letter_code
_entity_poly.pdbx_strand_id
1 'polypeptide(L)'
;MKKILLNFHVTKTREQVQDYVALMFEFPDYYGKNLDAFYDMLTELGEDTCVGVFGTGDGPERDECLVRYLDQVSLVLRDAQEENPHLCVIFQEFEKNFENNEGEAL
;
A
#
# COMPACT_ATOMS: atom_id res chain seq x y z
N MET A 1 -5.85 13.42 12.72
CA MET A 1 -5.60 12.00 12.41
C MET A 1 -6.18 11.68 11.04
N LYS A 2 -5.33 11.64 10.01
CA LYS A 2 -5.64 11.28 8.63
C LYS A 2 -5.78 9.75 8.52
N LYS A 3 -6.69 9.27 7.68
CA LYS A 3 -6.88 7.84 7.41
C LYS A 3 -6.82 7.58 5.92
N ILE A 4 -5.92 6.70 5.51
CA ILE A 4 -5.64 6.40 4.10
C ILE A 4 -5.85 4.90 3.90
N LEU A 5 -6.53 4.54 2.81
CA LEU A 5 -6.77 3.16 2.42
C LEU A 5 -6.09 2.89 1.07
N LEU A 6 -5.00 2.13 1.08
CA LEU A 6 -4.27 1.75 -0.12
C LEU A 6 -4.76 0.38 -0.59
N ASN A 7 -5.41 0.36 -1.74
CA ASN A 7 -5.79 -0.86 -2.43
C ASN A 7 -4.93 -1.03 -3.69
N PHE A 8 -3.90 -1.86 -3.62
CA PHE A 8 -3.01 -2.06 -4.76
C PHE A 8 -3.62 -2.94 -5.86
N HIS A 9 -4.78 -3.58 -5.70
CA HIS A 9 -5.42 -4.39 -6.76
C HIS A 9 -5.73 -3.59 -8.02
N VAL A 10 -5.90 -2.27 -7.91
CA VAL A 10 -6.15 -1.40 -9.07
C VAL A 10 -4.87 -1.04 -9.85
N THR A 11 -3.70 -1.39 -9.33
CA THR A 11 -2.39 -1.04 -9.91
C THR A 11 -1.79 -2.24 -10.64
N LYS A 12 -1.29 -2.00 -11.86
CA LYS A 12 -0.70 -3.01 -12.77
C LYS A 12 0.77 -2.75 -13.11
N THR A 13 1.28 -1.54 -12.87
CA THR A 13 2.69 -1.19 -13.12
C THR A 13 3.29 -0.44 -11.95
N ARG A 14 4.62 -0.34 -11.90
CA ARG A 14 5.34 0.38 -10.84
C ARG A 14 5.02 1.87 -10.86
N GLU A 15 4.90 2.44 -12.06
CA GLU A 15 4.52 3.83 -12.27
C GLU A 15 3.12 4.08 -11.74
N GLN A 16 2.17 3.18 -12.00
CA GLN A 16 0.82 3.27 -11.45
C GLN A 16 0.80 3.16 -9.92
N VAL A 17 1.65 2.33 -9.32
CA VAL A 17 1.81 2.26 -7.87
C VAL A 17 2.28 3.60 -7.31
N GLN A 18 3.30 4.20 -7.91
CA GLN A 18 3.88 5.47 -7.50
C GLN A 18 2.90 6.64 -7.66
N ASP A 19 2.22 6.71 -8.81
CA ASP A 19 1.17 7.71 -9.06
C ASP A 19 -0.01 7.53 -8.09
N TYR A 20 -0.38 6.28 -7.79
CA TYR A 20 -1.46 5.98 -6.86
C TYR A 20 -1.13 6.40 -5.44
N VAL A 21 0.06 6.08 -4.91
CA VAL A 21 0.43 6.53 -3.55
C VAL A 21 0.58 8.04 -3.50
N ALA A 22 1.17 8.69 -4.52
CA ALA A 22 1.25 10.14 -4.57
C ALA A 22 -0.13 10.80 -4.47
N LEU A 23 -1.12 10.26 -5.20
CA LEU A 23 -2.49 10.74 -5.14
C LEU A 23 -3.14 10.50 -3.77
N MET A 24 -2.98 9.31 -3.20
CA MET A 24 -3.63 8.93 -1.94
C MET A 24 -3.08 9.68 -0.73
N PHE A 25 -1.78 10.01 -0.74
CA PHE A 25 -1.15 10.79 0.32
C PHE A 25 -1.19 12.30 0.05
N GLU A 26 -1.59 12.72 -1.15
CA GLU A 26 -1.55 14.11 -1.63
C GLU A 26 -0.11 14.67 -1.62
N PHE A 27 0.84 13.87 -2.10
CA PHE A 27 2.23 14.28 -2.18
C PHE A 27 2.42 15.45 -3.17
N PRO A 28 3.40 16.32 -2.91
CA PRO A 28 3.67 17.48 -3.74
C PRO A 28 4.30 17.11 -5.09
N ASP A 29 4.26 18.04 -6.04
CA ASP A 29 4.74 17.84 -7.42
C ASP A 29 6.23 17.46 -7.52
N TYR A 30 7.03 17.76 -6.49
CA TYR A 30 8.44 17.37 -6.42
C TYR A 30 8.66 15.92 -5.99
N TYR A 31 7.59 15.14 -5.78
CA TYR A 31 7.69 13.72 -5.45
C TYR A 31 8.42 12.94 -6.54
N GLY A 32 9.55 12.33 -6.18
CA GLY A 32 10.47 11.66 -7.12
C GLY A 32 10.00 10.33 -7.72
N LYS A 33 8.78 9.86 -7.36
CA LYS A 33 8.16 8.61 -7.86
C LYS A 33 9.06 7.37 -7.77
N ASN A 34 9.75 7.23 -6.64
CA ASN A 34 10.60 6.10 -6.34
C ASN A 34 10.49 5.72 -4.85
N LEU A 35 11.09 4.59 -4.45
CA LEU A 35 10.96 4.08 -3.08
C LEU A 35 11.65 4.98 -2.05
N ASP A 36 12.77 5.59 -2.40
CA ASP A 36 13.50 6.50 -1.50
C ASP A 36 12.69 7.76 -1.25
N ALA A 37 12.18 8.39 -2.32
CA ALA A 37 11.28 9.54 -2.21
C ALA A 37 9.98 9.19 -1.47
N PHE A 38 9.49 7.95 -1.60
CA PHE A 38 8.32 7.51 -0.83
C PHE A 38 8.62 7.43 0.66
N TYR A 39 9.74 6.83 1.02
CA TYR A 39 10.22 6.77 2.39
C TYR A 39 10.41 8.17 3.00
N ASP A 40 11.07 9.08 2.27
CA ASP A 40 11.29 10.46 2.71
C ASP A 40 9.94 11.15 3.01
N MET A 41 8.98 11.05 2.10
CA MET A 41 7.66 11.67 2.30
C MET A 41 6.88 11.06 3.47
N LEU A 42 7.02 9.76 3.74
CA LEU A 42 6.36 9.10 4.86
C LEU A 42 6.99 9.48 6.20
N THR A 43 8.32 9.58 6.25
CA THR A 43 9.06 9.93 7.48
C THR A 43 8.93 11.40 7.86
N GLU A 44 8.68 12.28 6.88
CA GLU A 44 8.42 13.71 7.09
C GLU A 44 6.96 14.05 7.44
N LEU A 45 6.04 13.07 7.48
CA LEU A 45 4.64 13.32 7.87
C LEU A 45 4.55 13.86 9.30
N GLY A 46 4.12 15.11 9.45
CA GLY A 46 3.93 15.76 10.76
C GLY A 46 2.54 15.58 11.38
N GLU A 47 1.59 14.94 10.67
CA GLU A 47 0.25 14.67 11.17
C GLU A 47 0.03 13.17 11.42
N ASP A 48 -0.66 12.83 12.51
CA ASP A 48 -1.04 11.44 12.80
C ASP A 48 -1.79 10.83 11.61
N THR A 49 -1.22 9.81 10.99
CA THR A 49 -1.71 9.18 9.77
C THR A 49 -1.79 7.67 9.95
N CYS A 50 -2.98 7.12 9.75
CA CYS A 50 -3.20 5.68 9.75
C CYS A 50 -3.45 5.17 8.32
N VAL A 51 -2.66 4.20 7.89
CA VAL A 51 -2.67 3.63 6.54
C VAL A 51 -3.10 2.18 6.60
N GLY A 52 -4.22 1.85 5.98
CA GLY A 52 -4.63 0.46 5.74
C GLY A 52 -4.12 -0.01 4.37
N VAL A 53 -3.42 -1.14 4.32
CA VAL A 53 -2.76 -1.66 3.12
C VAL A 53 -3.38 -2.99 2.68
N PHE A 54 -3.79 -3.05 1.41
CA PHE A 54 -4.50 -4.16 0.79
C PHE A 54 -3.93 -4.49 -0.59
N GLY A 55 -4.05 -5.75 -0.99
CA GLY A 55 -3.76 -6.18 -2.35
C GLY A 55 -2.29 -6.15 -2.74
N THR A 56 -1.37 -6.24 -1.77
CA THR A 56 0.08 -6.35 -2.01
C THR A 56 0.50 -7.74 -2.49
N GLY A 57 -0.30 -8.78 -2.18
CA GLY A 57 -0.01 -10.17 -2.53
C GLY A 57 -0.34 -10.58 -3.96
N ASP A 58 -0.05 -11.86 -4.23
CA ASP A 58 -0.26 -12.52 -5.52
C ASP A 58 -1.73 -12.46 -5.96
N GLY A 59 -1.94 -12.06 -7.21
CA GLY A 59 -3.22 -12.15 -7.90
C GLY A 59 -3.02 -12.82 -9.26
N PRO A 60 -4.06 -13.45 -9.83
CA PRO A 60 -3.95 -14.25 -11.06
C PRO A 60 -3.44 -13.46 -12.29
N GLU A 61 -3.48 -12.12 -12.24
CA GLU A 61 -3.06 -11.23 -13.33
C GLU A 61 -1.80 -10.40 -13.01
N ARG A 62 -1.10 -10.67 -11.89
CA ARG A 62 0.10 -9.89 -11.53
C ARG A 62 1.38 -10.52 -12.08
N ASP A 63 2.25 -9.66 -12.62
CA ASP A 63 3.63 -10.02 -12.97
C ASP A 63 4.49 -10.15 -11.70
N GLU A 64 5.40 -11.13 -11.66
CA GLU A 64 6.33 -11.36 -10.54
C GLU A 64 7.15 -10.10 -10.20
N CYS A 65 7.54 -9.30 -11.21
CA CYS A 65 8.25 -8.05 -11.03
C CYS A 65 7.44 -6.98 -10.31
N LEU A 66 6.10 -7.02 -10.44
CA LEU A 66 5.18 -6.14 -9.74
C LEU A 66 4.96 -6.61 -8.31
N VAL A 67 4.78 -7.92 -8.09
CA VAL A 67 4.63 -8.49 -6.74
C VAL A 67 5.86 -8.15 -5.89
N ARG A 68 7.07 -8.41 -6.41
CA ARG A 68 8.32 -8.05 -5.72
C ARG A 68 8.45 -6.55 -5.44
N TYR A 69 7.88 -5.72 -6.31
CA TYR A 69 7.87 -4.28 -6.08
C TYR A 69 6.89 -3.87 -4.98
N LEU A 70 5.71 -4.48 -4.92
CA LEU A 70 4.74 -4.26 -3.83
C LEU A 70 5.27 -4.75 -2.48
N ASP A 71 6.08 -5.81 -2.49
CA ASP A 71 6.81 -6.25 -1.29
C ASP A 71 7.77 -5.17 -0.81
N GLN A 72 8.54 -4.55 -1.73
CA GLN A 72 9.43 -3.43 -1.40
C GLN A 72 8.67 -2.21 -0.89
N VAL A 73 7.53 -1.86 -1.49
CA VAL A 73 6.64 -0.78 -0.99
C VAL A 73 6.14 -1.09 0.42
N SER A 74 5.81 -2.35 0.69
CA SER A 74 5.36 -2.80 2.02
C SER A 74 6.48 -2.75 3.05
N LEU A 75 7.73 -2.99 2.64
CA LEU A 75 8.91 -2.82 3.50
C LEU A 75 9.11 -1.33 3.83
N VAL A 76 9.11 -0.46 2.82
CA VAL A 76 9.24 1.00 3.01
C VAL A 76 8.18 1.54 3.98
N LEU A 77 6.93 1.08 3.87
CA LEU A 77 5.87 1.46 4.80
C LEU A 77 6.13 1.01 6.24
N ARG A 78 6.71 -0.17 6.44
CA ARG A 78 7.08 -0.66 7.78
C ARG A 78 8.25 0.13 8.35
N ASP A 79 9.29 0.30 7.56
CA ASP A 79 10.49 1.02 7.97
C ASP A 79 10.15 2.48 8.33
N ALA A 80 9.33 3.14 7.51
CA ALA A 80 8.89 4.50 7.79
C ALA A 80 7.99 4.61 9.04
N GLN A 81 7.20 3.58 9.37
CA GLN A 81 6.43 3.55 10.62
C GLN A 81 7.37 3.47 11.84
N GLU A 82 8.46 2.72 11.75
CA GLU A 82 9.43 2.60 12.85
C GLU A 82 10.12 3.95 13.12
N GLU A 83 10.39 4.72 12.07
CA GLU A 83 11.06 6.02 12.16
C GLU A 83 10.10 7.18 12.46
N ASN A 84 8.83 7.10 12.04
CA ASN A 84 7.85 8.15 12.25
C ASN A 84 6.72 7.74 13.22
N PRO A 85 6.70 8.28 14.45
CA PRO A 85 5.67 7.96 15.45
C PRO A 85 4.26 8.46 15.08
N HIS A 86 4.14 9.36 14.10
CA HIS A 86 2.85 9.82 13.58
C HIS A 86 2.27 8.85 12.55
N LEU A 87 3.06 7.93 12.01
CA LEU A 87 2.61 6.97 11.00
C LEU A 87 2.21 5.65 11.67
N CYS A 88 1.06 5.12 11.30
CA CYS A 88 0.61 3.78 11.69
C CYS A 88 0.14 3.03 10.45
N VAL A 89 0.71 1.86 10.18
CA VAL A 89 0.43 1.04 9.00
C VAL A 89 -0.16 -0.30 9.44
N ILE A 90 -1.32 -0.63 8.88
CA ILE A 90 -2.06 -1.85 9.14
C ILE A 90 -2.16 -2.62 7.83
N PHE A 91 -1.52 -3.80 7.78
CA PHE A 91 -1.63 -4.71 6.64
C PHE A 91 -2.80 -5.65 6.87
N GLN A 92 -3.68 -5.80 5.88
CA GLN A 92 -4.68 -6.86 5.89
C GLN A 92 -4.11 -8.08 5.17
N GLU A 93 -3.65 -9.07 5.93
CA GLU A 93 -3.43 -10.41 5.39
C GLU A 93 -4.80 -10.99 5.02
N PHE A 94 -4.95 -11.40 3.76
CA PHE A 94 -6.19 -11.94 3.22
C PHE A 94 -6.40 -13.36 3.78
N GLU A 95 -6.76 -13.50 5.07
CA GLU A 95 -7.44 -14.72 5.50
C GLU A 95 -8.86 -14.66 4.97
N LYS A 96 -9.10 -15.46 3.92
CA LYS A 96 -10.34 -15.73 3.21
C LYS A 96 -11.62 -15.45 4.03
N ASN A 97 -12.14 -14.23 3.94
CA ASN A 97 -13.52 -13.91 4.37
C ASN A 97 -14.57 -14.29 3.32
N PHE A 98 -14.18 -15.00 2.26
CA PHE A 98 -15.11 -15.70 1.39
C PHE A 98 -14.99 -17.19 1.69
N GLU A 99 -15.55 -17.60 2.82
CA GLU A 99 -16.11 -18.94 2.87
C GLU A 99 -17.10 -19.03 1.71
N ASN A 100 -16.90 -20.03 0.84
CA ASN A 100 -17.84 -20.40 -0.20
C ASN A 100 -19.22 -20.57 0.43
N ASN A 101 -20.08 -19.57 0.30
CA ASN A 101 -21.52 -19.78 0.31
C ASN A 101 -21.92 -20.38 -1.04
N GLU A 102 -21.37 -21.55 -1.38
CA GLU A 102 -22.09 -22.49 -2.22
C GLU A 102 -23.10 -23.18 -1.29
N GLY A 103 -24.12 -22.42 -0.91
CA GLY A 103 -25.30 -22.96 -0.30
C GLY A 103 -25.91 -23.94 -1.28
N GLU A 104 -26.04 -25.18 -0.82
CA GLU A 104 -26.90 -26.21 -1.38
C GLU A 104 -28.21 -25.60 -1.89
N ALA A 105 -28.37 -25.55 -3.21
CA ALA A 105 -29.67 -25.50 -3.82
C ALA A 105 -29.99 -26.92 -4.33
N LEU A 106 -30.63 -27.66 -3.43
CA LEU A 106 -31.45 -28.88 -3.57
C LEU A 106 -31.47 -29.59 -4.95
#